data_AF-A0A2G2JPK4-F1
#
_entry.id   AF-A0A2G2JPK4-F1
#
_cell.length_a   1.000
_cell.length_b   1.000
_cell.length_c   1.000
_cell.angle_alpha   90.00
_cell.angle_beta   90.00
_cell.angle_gamma   90.00
#
_symmetry.space_group_name_H-M   'P 1'
#
loop_
_entity.id
_entity.type
_entity.pdbx_description
1 polymer ?
#
loop_
_entity_poly.entity_id
_entity_poly.type
_entity_poly.pdbx_seq_one_letter_code
_entity_poly.pdbx_strand_id
1 'polypeptide(L)'
;MAKDYELIHPRTHMRVLSQYEIQKLADVGSASYELLRRCAFAVLSAGSQEDDYTRLEEDYRKFKITVEQEERGIVLRLSGAPHGAFVDNQIIRGVREQLFSVLRDILYAQESILQAHRFDLTNSQDITNAVFHLLRNANLLQPDVEPKLVVCWGGHSIPPNEYQYTKEVGYELGLRGMDIGTGCGPGAMKGPMKGATIGHAKQHIRNGRYIGITEPGIIAAESPNPIVNELVILPDIEKRLEAFVRLAHGIIIFPGGPGTAEEILYILGVLSHPDNANLPYPLIITGPEETRDYLHDIHRFIGETLGKSAQDRYQLIINDPVEVARVMNQGIKHVRSFRRENNDAFFYNWSLTVAPDFQVPFEPTHENMKALKLSHSQKKHHLAADLRRAFSGIVSGNVKADGVELVREHGPYEIHGDKDILEGMDRLLRAMVEHGRMKISGDYKPCYKILKD
;
A
#
# COMPACT_ATOMS: atom_id res chain seq x y z
N MET A 1 -28.15 -15.95 -28.73
CA MET A 1 -26.86 -16.46 -28.23
C MET A 1 -26.49 -15.60 -27.04
N ALA A 2 -26.36 -16.19 -25.85
CA ALA A 2 -25.84 -15.44 -24.71
C ALA A 2 -24.42 -14.97 -25.06
N LYS A 3 -24.09 -13.70 -24.80
CA LYS A 3 -22.72 -13.23 -25.01
C LYS A 3 -21.84 -13.85 -23.93
N ASP A 4 -20.83 -14.61 -24.32
CA ASP A 4 -19.80 -15.16 -23.40
C ASP A 4 -18.75 -14.11 -22.97
N TYR A 5 -19.01 -12.83 -23.25
CA TYR A 5 -18.11 -11.73 -22.96
C TYR A 5 -18.86 -10.43 -22.66
N GLU A 6 -18.22 -9.57 -21.86
CA GLU A 6 -18.67 -8.23 -21.52
C GLU A 6 -17.76 -7.18 -22.17
N LEU A 7 -18.35 -6.11 -22.70
CA LEU A 7 -17.61 -4.96 -23.24
C LEU A 7 -17.67 -3.81 -22.25
N ILE A 8 -16.51 -3.41 -21.75
CA ILE A 8 -16.38 -2.36 -20.76
C ILE A 8 -15.74 -1.14 -21.43
N HIS A 9 -16.53 -0.08 -21.59
CA HIS A 9 -16.07 1.20 -22.14
C HIS A 9 -15.60 2.13 -21.01
N PRO A 10 -14.59 2.99 -21.26
CA PRO A 10 -14.17 4.01 -20.31
C PRO A 10 -15.27 5.07 -20.14
N ARG A 11 -15.40 5.61 -18.93
CA ARG A 11 -16.37 6.69 -18.63
C ARG A 11 -15.79 8.08 -18.80
N THR A 12 -14.49 8.22 -18.57
CA THR A 12 -13.72 9.45 -18.77
C THR A 12 -12.82 9.29 -19.98
N HIS A 13 -12.45 10.39 -20.61
CA HIS A 13 -11.48 10.37 -21.70
C HIS A 13 -10.16 9.80 -21.17
N MET A 14 -9.81 8.61 -21.65
CA MET A 14 -8.47 8.05 -21.51
C MET A 14 -7.55 8.76 -22.49
N ARG A 15 -6.25 8.75 -22.22
CA ARG A 15 -5.25 9.05 -23.25
C ARG A 15 -5.48 8.09 -24.42
N VAL A 16 -5.49 8.64 -25.64
CA VAL A 16 -5.58 7.82 -26.86
C VAL A 16 -4.33 6.95 -26.93
N LEU A 17 -4.52 5.63 -26.99
CA LEU A 17 -3.44 4.66 -27.18
C LEU A 17 -3.12 4.53 -28.67
N SER A 18 -1.83 4.40 -28.97
CA SER A 18 -1.33 4.03 -30.30
C SER A 18 -1.62 2.57 -30.60
N GLN A 19 -1.63 2.20 -31.89
CA GLN A 19 -1.76 0.80 -32.30
C GLN A 19 -0.64 -0.08 -31.72
N TYR A 20 0.56 0.48 -31.54
CA TYR A 20 1.70 -0.22 -30.94
C TYR A 20 1.47 -0.56 -29.46
N GLU A 21 0.96 0.39 -28.66
CA GLU A 21 0.60 0.15 -27.25
C GLU A 21 -0.49 -0.93 -27.13
N ILE A 22 -1.48 -0.91 -28.03
CA ILE A 22 -2.55 -1.91 -28.08
C ILE A 22 -2.00 -3.29 -28.44
N GLN A 23 -1.13 -3.38 -29.45
CA GLN A 23 -0.54 -4.65 -29.90
C GLN A 23 0.24 -5.35 -28.77
N LYS A 24 1.03 -4.60 -28.00
CA LYS A 24 1.76 -5.15 -26.83
C LYS A 24 0.84 -5.76 -25.79
N LEU A 25 -0.32 -5.15 -25.55
CA LEU A 25 -1.30 -5.65 -24.60
C LEU A 25 -2.21 -6.74 -25.17
N ALA A 26 -2.35 -6.80 -26.49
CA ALA A 26 -3.12 -7.84 -27.18
C ALA A 26 -2.32 -9.14 -27.37
N ASP A 27 -0.99 -9.09 -27.24
CA ASP A 27 -0.12 -10.25 -27.37
C ASP A 27 -0.27 -11.19 -26.16
N VAL A 28 -1.19 -12.14 -26.29
CA VAL A 28 -1.50 -13.17 -25.29
C VAL A 28 -0.24 -14.00 -25.03
N GLY A 29 0.24 -13.95 -23.79
CA GLY A 29 1.47 -14.64 -23.36
C GLY A 29 2.67 -13.71 -23.15
N SER A 30 2.57 -12.44 -23.52
CA SER A 30 3.55 -11.43 -23.12
C SER A 30 3.50 -11.17 -21.60
N ALA A 31 4.62 -10.78 -21.01
CA ALA A 31 4.68 -10.39 -19.60
C ALA A 31 3.74 -9.20 -19.29
N SER A 32 3.57 -8.28 -20.24
CA SER A 32 2.66 -7.14 -20.16
C SER A 32 1.19 -7.55 -20.12
N TYR A 33 0.80 -8.50 -20.98
CA TYR A 33 -0.55 -9.06 -20.98
C TYR A 33 -0.85 -9.75 -19.65
N GLU A 34 0.05 -10.62 -19.17
CA GLU A 34 -0.19 -11.37 -17.94
C GLU A 34 -0.24 -10.44 -16.72
N LEU A 35 0.59 -9.39 -16.70
CA LEU A 35 0.53 -8.35 -15.67
C LEU A 35 -0.82 -7.60 -15.68
N LEU A 36 -1.30 -7.19 -16.86
CA LEU A 36 -2.62 -6.55 -17.03
C LEU A 36 -3.73 -7.49 -16.56
N ARG A 37 -3.70 -8.74 -17.01
CA ARG A 37 -4.70 -9.76 -16.68
C ARG A 37 -4.75 -10.02 -15.17
N ARG A 38 -3.60 -10.18 -14.52
CA ARG A 38 -3.52 -10.41 -13.07
C ARG A 38 -4.08 -9.23 -12.27
N CYS A 39 -3.64 -8.01 -12.58
CA CYS A 39 -4.11 -6.81 -11.90
C CYS A 39 -5.60 -6.53 -12.16
N ALA A 40 -6.08 -6.75 -13.38
CA ALA A 40 -7.50 -6.58 -13.72
C ALA A 40 -8.38 -7.61 -13.00
N PHE A 41 -7.93 -8.86 -12.92
CA PHE A 41 -8.64 -9.90 -12.16
C PHE A 41 -8.73 -9.54 -10.68
N ALA A 42 -7.64 -9.08 -10.06
CA ALA A 42 -7.65 -8.64 -8.67
C ALA A 42 -8.69 -7.52 -8.41
N VAL A 43 -8.75 -6.52 -9.29
CA VAL A 43 -9.77 -5.45 -9.22
C VAL A 43 -11.19 -5.99 -9.35
N LEU A 44 -11.43 -6.95 -10.25
CA LEU A 44 -12.75 -7.57 -10.44
C LEU A 44 -13.16 -8.47 -9.27
N SER A 45 -12.18 -9.11 -8.61
CA SER A 45 -12.40 -9.98 -7.46
C SER A 45 -12.55 -9.20 -6.14
N ALA A 46 -12.42 -7.88 -6.17
CA ALA A 46 -12.51 -7.03 -4.98
C ALA A 46 -13.87 -7.21 -4.27
N GLY A 47 -13.81 -7.70 -3.02
CA GLY A 47 -15.00 -7.94 -2.20
C GLY A 47 -15.49 -9.39 -2.17
N SER A 48 -14.82 -10.32 -2.88
CA SER A 48 -14.95 -11.73 -2.52
C SER A 48 -14.44 -11.93 -1.09
N GLN A 49 -15.19 -12.67 -0.28
CA GLN A 49 -14.74 -13.20 1.02
C GLN A 49 -14.08 -14.58 0.82
N GLU A 50 -13.68 -14.88 -0.43
CA GLU A 50 -13.20 -16.20 -0.83
C GLU A 50 -11.69 -16.26 -0.60
N ASP A 51 -11.30 -16.79 0.56
CA ASP A 51 -9.89 -17.01 0.93
C ASP A 51 -9.31 -18.31 0.33
N ASP A 52 -10.11 -19.10 -0.38
CA ASP A 52 -9.67 -20.34 -1.00
C ASP A 52 -8.86 -20.04 -2.28
N TYR A 53 -7.54 -20.08 -2.13
CA TYR A 53 -6.57 -19.90 -3.21
C TYR A 53 -6.86 -20.82 -4.42
N THR A 54 -7.35 -22.04 -4.19
CA THR A 54 -7.64 -22.99 -5.28
C THR A 54 -8.80 -22.51 -6.15
N ARG A 55 -9.86 -21.96 -5.54
CA ARG A 55 -11.01 -21.41 -6.28
C ARG A 55 -10.66 -20.12 -7.01
N LEU A 56 -9.91 -19.22 -6.35
CA LEU A 56 -9.41 -18.00 -7.00
C LEU A 56 -8.53 -18.32 -8.20
N GLU A 57 -7.70 -19.36 -8.11
CA GLU A 57 -6.86 -19.82 -9.22
C GLU A 57 -7.69 -20.43 -10.36
N GLU A 58 -8.72 -21.23 -10.05
CA GLU A 58 -9.64 -21.77 -11.06
C GLU A 58 -10.39 -20.69 -11.83
N ASP A 59 -10.88 -19.67 -11.12
CA ASP A 59 -11.56 -18.53 -11.73
C ASP A 59 -10.58 -17.68 -12.54
N TYR A 60 -9.37 -17.46 -12.02
CA TYR A 60 -8.32 -16.77 -12.73
C TYR A 60 -7.99 -17.47 -14.06
N ARG A 61 -7.83 -18.80 -14.06
CA ARG A 61 -7.56 -19.60 -15.27
C ARG A 61 -8.63 -19.42 -16.37
N LYS A 62 -9.89 -19.19 -15.99
CA LYS A 62 -11.00 -18.94 -16.92
C LYS A 62 -11.04 -17.48 -17.40
N PHE A 63 -10.52 -16.55 -16.60
CA PHE A 63 -10.55 -15.13 -16.90
C PHE A 63 -9.63 -14.75 -18.07
N LYS A 64 -10.17 -13.98 -19.01
CA LYS A 64 -9.42 -13.33 -20.09
C LYS A 64 -9.84 -11.88 -20.24
N ILE A 65 -8.88 -11.04 -20.59
CA ILE A 65 -9.06 -9.62 -20.89
C ILE A 65 -8.39 -9.33 -22.23
N THR A 66 -9.04 -8.55 -23.09
CA THR A 66 -8.43 -8.07 -24.34
C THR A 66 -8.72 -6.59 -24.50
N VAL A 67 -7.73 -5.83 -24.95
CA VAL A 67 -7.87 -4.41 -25.27
C VAL A 67 -8.19 -4.30 -26.76
N GLU A 68 -9.36 -3.75 -27.09
CA GLU A 68 -9.78 -3.55 -28.47
C GLU A 68 -9.86 -2.05 -28.79
N GLN A 69 -9.56 -1.69 -30.03
CA GLN A 69 -9.69 -0.33 -30.54
C GLN A 69 -11.05 -0.16 -31.22
N GLU A 70 -11.78 0.88 -30.85
CA GLU A 70 -13.02 1.33 -31.49
C GLU A 70 -12.88 2.78 -31.97
N GLU A 71 -13.83 3.26 -32.78
CA GLU A 71 -13.81 4.62 -33.37
C GLU A 71 -13.63 5.73 -32.33
N ARG A 72 -14.13 5.54 -31.10
CA ARG A 72 -14.14 6.54 -30.02
C ARG A 72 -13.10 6.28 -28.93
N GLY A 73 -12.19 5.32 -29.12
CA GLY A 73 -11.13 5.02 -28.16
C GLY A 73 -10.93 3.53 -27.96
N ILE A 74 -10.76 3.12 -26.72
CA ILE A 74 -10.45 1.74 -26.36
C ILE A 74 -11.62 1.10 -25.60
N VAL A 75 -11.78 -0.21 -25.73
CA VAL A 75 -12.74 -1.01 -24.97
C VAL A 75 -12.04 -2.24 -24.40
N LEU A 76 -12.44 -2.65 -23.19
CA LEU A 76 -11.98 -3.89 -22.60
C LEU A 76 -13.02 -4.99 -22.86
N ARG A 77 -12.62 -6.05 -23.55
CA ARG A 77 -13.41 -7.29 -23.66
C ARG A 77 -13.02 -8.22 -22.53
N LEU A 78 -13.99 -8.57 -21.69
CA LEU A 78 -13.79 -9.49 -20.56
C LEU A 78 -14.55 -10.79 -20.79
N SER A 79 -13.93 -11.94 -20.53
CA SER A 79 -14.62 -13.23 -20.46
C SER A 79 -14.25 -13.94 -19.16
N GLY A 80 -15.22 -14.58 -18.50
CA GLY A 80 -14.99 -15.22 -17.20
C GLY A 80 -14.71 -14.24 -16.06
N ALA A 81 -15.26 -13.03 -16.12
CA ALA A 81 -15.09 -12.04 -15.06
C ALA A 81 -15.87 -12.46 -13.78
N PRO A 82 -15.30 -12.27 -12.58
CA PRO A 82 -15.99 -12.53 -11.32
C PRO A 82 -17.35 -11.84 -11.22
N HIS A 83 -18.40 -12.60 -10.87
CA HIS A 83 -19.77 -12.07 -10.78
C HIS A 83 -19.92 -10.96 -9.73
N GLY A 84 -19.09 -10.96 -8.68
CA GLY A 84 -19.10 -9.95 -7.62
C GLY A 84 -18.81 -8.52 -8.09
N ALA A 85 -18.22 -8.35 -9.29
CA ALA A 85 -17.98 -7.05 -9.91
C ALA A 85 -19.23 -6.39 -10.52
N PHE A 86 -20.36 -7.11 -10.59
CA PHE A 86 -21.57 -6.69 -11.30
C PHE A 86 -22.77 -6.60 -10.35
N VAL A 87 -23.64 -5.61 -10.61
CA VAL A 87 -24.97 -5.47 -9.98
C VAL A 87 -25.98 -5.37 -11.11
N ASP A 88 -26.96 -6.28 -11.13
CA ASP A 88 -27.95 -6.39 -12.21
C ASP A 88 -27.31 -6.44 -13.62
N ASN A 89 -26.25 -7.25 -13.76
CA ASN A 89 -25.43 -7.39 -14.97
C ASN A 89 -24.74 -6.10 -15.44
N GLN A 90 -24.67 -5.08 -14.59
CA GLN A 90 -23.88 -3.87 -14.85
C GLN A 90 -22.66 -3.82 -13.96
N ILE A 91 -21.48 -3.64 -14.55
CA ILE A 91 -20.24 -3.49 -13.77
C ILE A 91 -20.36 -2.31 -12.81
N ILE A 92 -19.97 -2.52 -11.56
CA ILE A 92 -19.88 -1.46 -10.55
C ILE A 92 -18.99 -0.35 -11.08
N ARG A 93 -19.46 0.91 -10.95
CA ARG A 93 -18.76 2.07 -11.53
C ARG A 93 -17.32 2.20 -11.05
N GLY A 94 -17.07 2.05 -9.74
CA GLY A 94 -15.72 2.11 -9.18
C GLY A 94 -14.79 1.04 -9.74
N VAL A 95 -15.28 -0.20 -9.88
CA VAL A 95 -14.53 -1.30 -10.50
C VAL A 95 -14.17 -0.97 -11.95
N ARG A 96 -15.11 -0.42 -12.74
CA ARG A 96 -14.84 0.06 -14.10
C ARG A 96 -13.71 1.10 -14.11
N GLU A 97 -13.78 2.13 -13.27
CA GLU A 97 -12.76 3.21 -13.22
C GLU A 97 -11.38 2.67 -12.79
N GLN A 98 -11.35 1.69 -11.89
CA GLN A 98 -10.13 1.01 -11.44
C GLN A 98 -9.51 0.14 -12.55
N LEU A 99 -10.30 -0.58 -13.35
CA LEU A 99 -9.80 -1.35 -14.50
C LEU A 99 -9.03 -0.47 -15.50
N PHE A 100 -9.53 0.74 -15.74
CA PHE A 100 -8.84 1.69 -16.62
C PHE A 100 -7.62 2.34 -15.95
N SER A 101 -7.61 2.45 -14.62
CA SER A 101 -6.41 2.85 -13.87
C SER A 101 -5.31 1.77 -13.97
N VAL A 102 -5.68 0.48 -13.87
CA VAL A 102 -4.77 -0.65 -14.08
C VAL A 102 -4.10 -0.56 -15.47
N LEU A 103 -4.92 -0.40 -16.51
CA LEU A 103 -4.43 -0.28 -17.88
C LEU A 103 -3.49 0.92 -18.07
N ARG A 104 -3.90 2.09 -17.58
CA ARG A 104 -3.10 3.33 -17.65
C ARG A 104 -1.72 3.15 -17.02
N ASP A 105 -1.67 2.57 -15.83
CA ASP A 105 -0.45 2.53 -15.02
C ASP A 105 0.53 1.45 -15.50
N ILE A 106 0.04 0.28 -15.89
CA ILE A 106 0.89 -0.79 -16.43
C ILE A 106 1.57 -0.34 -17.72
N LEU A 107 0.82 0.27 -18.65
CA LEU A 107 1.38 0.80 -19.90
C LEU A 107 2.44 1.86 -19.61
N TYR A 108 2.11 2.86 -18.79
CA TYR A 108 3.01 3.97 -18.54
C TYR A 108 4.28 3.52 -17.79
N ALA A 109 4.16 2.64 -16.79
CA ALA A 109 5.30 2.10 -16.05
C ALA A 109 6.23 1.33 -16.99
N GLN A 110 5.69 0.42 -17.81
CA GLN A 110 6.53 -0.39 -18.70
C GLN A 110 7.22 0.47 -19.76
N GLU A 111 6.48 1.35 -20.43
CA GLU A 111 7.04 2.09 -21.56
C GLU A 111 7.88 3.28 -21.14
N SER A 112 7.36 4.12 -20.24
CA SER A 112 7.97 5.42 -19.93
C SER A 112 8.96 5.38 -18.78
N ILE A 113 8.90 4.36 -17.92
CA ILE A 113 9.79 4.22 -16.76
C ILE A 113 10.81 3.11 -16.99
N LEU A 114 10.35 1.88 -17.28
CA LEU A 114 11.21 0.70 -17.32
C LEU A 114 11.96 0.54 -18.65
N GLN A 115 11.29 0.71 -19.80
CA GLN A 115 11.87 0.46 -21.13
C GLN A 115 12.52 1.70 -21.77
N ALA A 116 12.00 2.90 -21.53
CA ALA A 116 12.52 4.11 -22.15
C ALA A 116 13.93 4.52 -21.66
N HIS A 117 14.48 3.85 -20.63
CA HIS A 117 15.74 4.21 -19.96
C HIS A 117 15.84 5.72 -19.64
N ARG A 118 14.69 6.35 -19.37
CA ARG A 118 14.60 7.78 -19.05
C ARG A 118 15.14 8.12 -17.66
N PHE A 119 15.12 7.13 -16.77
CA PHE A 119 15.54 7.22 -15.39
C PHE A 119 16.53 6.09 -15.10
N ASP A 120 17.65 6.42 -14.47
CA ASP A 120 18.56 5.44 -13.89
C ASP A 120 17.98 4.96 -12.55
N LEU A 121 17.35 3.78 -12.56
CA LEU A 121 16.73 3.20 -11.36
C LEU A 121 17.74 2.63 -10.35
N THR A 122 19.04 2.85 -10.57
CA THR A 122 20.10 2.67 -9.55
C THR A 122 20.42 3.96 -8.82
N ASN A 123 19.96 5.12 -9.32
CA ASN A 123 20.15 6.44 -8.74
C ASN A 123 18.90 6.89 -7.95
N SER A 124 19.12 7.33 -6.70
CA SER A 124 18.06 7.77 -5.77
C SER A 124 17.19 8.93 -6.28
N GLN A 125 17.80 9.92 -6.94
CA GLN A 125 17.06 11.07 -7.47
C GLN A 125 16.18 10.64 -8.63
N ASP A 126 16.68 9.77 -9.50
CA ASP A 126 15.94 9.25 -10.65
C ASP A 126 14.80 8.33 -10.22
N ILE A 127 14.97 7.52 -9.17
CA ILE A 127 13.86 6.76 -8.57
C ILE A 127 12.76 7.71 -8.06
N THR A 128 13.13 8.76 -7.33
CA THR A 128 12.18 9.77 -6.84
C THR A 128 11.43 10.44 -7.99
N ASN A 129 12.13 10.78 -9.07
CA ASN A 129 11.53 11.37 -10.27
C ASN A 129 10.62 10.37 -11.00
N ALA A 130 10.98 9.09 -11.07
CA ALA A 130 10.14 8.05 -11.64
C ALA A 130 8.81 7.92 -10.86
N VAL A 131 8.86 7.90 -9.52
CA VAL A 131 7.67 7.90 -8.65
C VAL A 131 6.81 9.13 -8.92
N PHE A 132 7.41 10.33 -8.95
CA PHE A 132 6.69 11.56 -9.28
C PHE A 132 5.99 11.47 -10.65
N HIS A 133 6.68 10.96 -11.67
CA HIS A 133 6.14 10.81 -13.01
C HIS A 133 4.98 9.82 -13.09
N LEU A 134 5.04 8.70 -12.34
CA LEU A 134 3.96 7.73 -12.21
C LEU A 134 2.72 8.38 -11.59
N LEU A 135 2.89 9.07 -10.47
CA LEU A 135 1.80 9.74 -9.76
C LEU A 135 1.19 10.90 -10.56
N ARG A 136 2.02 11.64 -11.32
CA ARG A 136 1.55 12.69 -12.22
C ARG A 136 0.72 12.12 -13.36
N ASN A 137 1.17 11.03 -13.99
CA ASN A 137 0.42 10.34 -15.03
C ASN A 137 -0.92 9.80 -14.51
N ALA A 138 -0.94 9.37 -13.25
CA ALA A 138 -2.16 8.95 -12.55
C ALA A 138 -3.09 10.11 -12.13
N ASN A 139 -2.72 11.37 -12.40
CA ASN A 139 -3.44 12.58 -12.00
C ASN A 139 -3.63 12.70 -10.47
N LEU A 140 -2.70 12.16 -9.67
CA LEU A 140 -2.76 12.25 -8.21
C LEU A 140 -2.17 13.56 -7.65
N LEU A 141 -1.35 14.23 -8.45
CA LEU A 141 -0.67 15.46 -8.07
C LEU A 141 -1.54 16.66 -8.44
N GLN A 142 -2.19 17.28 -7.44
CA GLN A 142 -3.16 18.36 -7.62
C GLN A 142 -2.57 19.70 -7.14
N PRO A 143 -2.07 20.58 -8.04
CA PRO A 143 -1.37 21.82 -7.68
C PRO A 143 -2.20 22.80 -6.85
N ASP A 144 -3.50 22.87 -7.13
CA ASP A 144 -4.42 23.86 -6.55
C ASP A 144 -5.09 23.38 -5.25
N VAL A 145 -4.58 22.30 -4.65
CA VAL A 145 -5.16 21.68 -3.44
C VAL A 145 -4.23 21.90 -2.25
N GLU A 146 -4.76 22.52 -1.19
CA GLU A 146 -4.04 22.62 0.08
C GLU A 146 -3.83 21.24 0.74
N PRO A 147 -2.80 21.08 1.60
CA PRO A 147 -2.55 19.86 2.37
C PRO A 147 -3.77 19.33 3.11
N LYS A 148 -4.23 18.14 2.75
CA LYS A 148 -5.34 17.46 3.45
C LYS A 148 -5.38 15.93 3.29
N LEU A 149 -4.41 15.32 2.62
CA LEU A 149 -4.34 13.87 2.44
C LEU A 149 -3.72 13.19 3.66
N VAL A 150 -4.49 12.32 4.31
CA VAL A 150 -4.06 11.46 5.41
C VAL A 150 -3.91 10.03 4.89
N VAL A 151 -2.71 9.47 4.97
CA VAL A 151 -2.50 8.05 4.66
C VAL A 151 -2.82 7.21 5.89
N CYS A 152 -3.63 6.17 5.71
CA CYS A 152 -4.02 5.23 6.75
C CYS A 152 -3.43 3.85 6.44
N TRP A 153 -2.60 3.35 7.36
CA TRP A 153 -1.99 2.02 7.32
C TRP A 153 -2.57 1.13 8.42
N GLY A 154 -2.54 -0.19 8.22
CA GLY A 154 -3.06 -1.15 9.20
C GLY A 154 -3.35 -2.52 8.58
N GLY A 155 -3.80 -3.46 9.40
CA GLY A 155 -3.98 -4.85 8.98
C GLY A 155 -5.07 -5.07 7.93
N HIS A 156 -4.79 -5.98 6.98
CA HIS A 156 -5.79 -6.53 6.07
C HIS A 156 -6.80 -7.44 6.81
N SER A 157 -6.30 -8.20 7.80
CA SER A 157 -7.07 -9.06 8.71
C SER A 157 -7.16 -8.40 10.08
N ILE A 158 -8.34 -7.90 10.45
CA ILE A 158 -8.61 -7.27 11.74
C ILE A 158 -10.00 -7.66 12.25
N PRO A 159 -10.20 -7.79 13.57
CA PRO A 159 -11.49 -8.11 14.15
C PRO A 159 -12.52 -6.98 13.97
N PRO A 160 -13.83 -7.26 14.12
CA PRO A 160 -14.88 -6.28 13.89
C PRO A 160 -14.78 -5.00 14.74
N ASN A 161 -14.31 -5.09 15.99
CA ASN A 161 -14.11 -3.93 16.87
C ASN A 161 -13.01 -2.99 16.34
N GLU A 162 -11.87 -3.53 15.91
CA GLU A 162 -10.82 -2.75 15.25
C GLU A 162 -11.33 -2.13 13.94
N TYR A 163 -12.05 -2.90 13.12
CA TYR A 163 -12.64 -2.38 11.88
C TYR A 163 -13.62 -1.23 12.15
N GLN A 164 -14.45 -1.34 13.19
CA GLN A 164 -15.36 -0.28 13.62
C GLN A 164 -14.59 0.98 14.04
N TYR A 165 -13.54 0.84 14.85
CA TYR A 165 -12.69 1.96 15.25
C TYR A 165 -12.05 2.66 14.03
N THR A 166 -11.56 1.92 13.04
CA THR A 166 -11.00 2.53 11.83
C THR A 166 -12.03 3.37 11.05
N LYS A 167 -13.31 2.94 11.03
CA LYS A 167 -14.41 3.72 10.44
C LYS A 167 -14.72 4.97 11.25
N GLU A 168 -14.65 4.90 12.58
CA GLU A 168 -14.88 6.06 13.46
C GLU A 168 -13.79 7.11 13.29
N VAL A 169 -12.51 6.71 13.25
CA VAL A 169 -11.40 7.60 12.90
C VAL A 169 -11.63 8.20 11.51
N GLY A 170 -11.94 7.37 10.50
CA GLY A 170 -12.23 7.86 9.15
C GLY A 170 -13.37 8.88 9.10
N TYR A 171 -14.43 8.65 9.87
CA TYR A 171 -15.56 9.56 9.99
C TYR A 171 -15.13 10.91 10.58
N GLU A 172 -14.34 10.90 11.66
CA GLU A 172 -13.81 12.11 12.28
C GLU A 172 -12.84 12.88 11.37
N LEU A 173 -12.07 12.16 10.54
CA LEU A 173 -11.24 12.78 9.50
C LEU A 173 -12.11 13.46 8.43
N GLY A 174 -13.15 12.76 7.95
CA GLY A 174 -14.09 13.28 6.97
C GLY A 174 -14.86 14.51 7.45
N LEU A 175 -15.23 14.57 8.74
CA LEU A 175 -15.86 15.76 9.34
C LEU A 175 -14.96 17.00 9.31
N ARG A 176 -13.64 16.83 9.20
CA ARG A 176 -12.66 17.90 9.10
C ARG A 176 -12.18 18.13 7.66
N GLY A 177 -12.82 17.48 6.69
CA GLY A 177 -12.55 17.65 5.25
C GLY A 177 -11.23 17.03 4.76
N MET A 178 -10.62 16.14 5.54
CA MET A 178 -9.41 15.43 5.13
C MET A 178 -9.73 14.31 4.12
N ASP A 179 -8.84 14.14 3.14
CA ASP A 179 -8.87 13.05 2.16
C ASP A 179 -8.11 11.83 2.72
N ILE A 180 -8.38 10.63 2.18
CA ILE A 180 -7.82 9.38 2.71
C ILE A 180 -7.01 8.67 1.62
N GLY A 181 -5.78 8.27 1.95
CA GLY A 181 -4.96 7.34 1.16
C GLY A 181 -4.76 6.01 1.87
N THR A 182 -4.80 4.87 1.18
CA THR A 182 -4.52 3.54 1.77
C THR A 182 -3.83 2.59 0.78
N GLY A 183 -3.47 1.38 1.26
CA GLY A 183 -3.03 0.24 0.45
C GLY A 183 -4.13 -0.49 -0.33
N CYS A 184 -5.33 0.09 -0.45
CA CYS A 184 -6.50 -0.42 -1.20
C CYS A 184 -7.24 -1.65 -0.63
N GLY A 185 -6.55 -2.53 0.13
CA GLY A 185 -7.06 -3.82 0.59
C GLY A 185 -8.22 -3.78 1.62
N PRO A 186 -8.53 -4.94 2.24
CA PRO A 186 -9.59 -5.04 3.25
C PRO A 186 -9.17 -4.45 4.61
N GLY A 187 -9.96 -4.71 5.66
CA GLY A 187 -9.63 -4.29 7.02
C GLY A 187 -9.41 -2.78 7.17
N ALA A 188 -8.29 -2.41 7.77
CA ALA A 188 -7.91 -1.03 8.06
C ALA A 188 -7.63 -0.18 6.79
N MET A 189 -7.45 -0.82 5.63
CA MET A 189 -7.29 -0.11 4.35
C MET A 189 -8.62 0.27 3.69
N LYS A 190 -9.75 -0.23 4.22
CA LYS A 190 -11.12 0.03 3.75
C LYS A 190 -11.97 0.83 4.74
N GLY A 191 -11.82 0.55 6.04
CA GLY A 191 -12.64 1.15 7.09
C GLY A 191 -12.60 2.68 7.11
N PRO A 192 -11.41 3.33 7.12
CA PRO A 192 -11.31 4.79 7.16
C PRO A 192 -12.02 5.47 6.00
N MET A 193 -11.94 4.93 4.78
CA MET A 193 -12.63 5.49 3.61
C MET A 193 -14.15 5.43 3.75
N LYS A 194 -14.70 4.32 4.29
CA LYS A 194 -16.15 4.22 4.56
C LYS A 194 -16.61 5.26 5.58
N GLY A 195 -15.84 5.45 6.65
CA GLY A 195 -16.11 6.49 7.65
C GLY A 195 -16.07 7.88 7.03
N ALA A 196 -14.99 8.18 6.33
CA ALA A 196 -14.75 9.48 5.70
C ALA A 196 -15.84 9.83 4.68
N THR A 197 -16.39 8.85 3.96
CA THR A 197 -17.53 9.05 3.04
C THR A 197 -18.74 9.64 3.76
N ILE A 198 -19.06 9.14 4.95
CA ILE A 198 -20.17 9.67 5.75
C ILE A 198 -19.81 11.06 6.33
N GLY A 199 -18.58 11.24 6.80
CA GLY A 199 -18.09 12.54 7.29
C GLY A 199 -18.14 13.63 6.22
N HIS A 200 -17.61 13.35 5.03
CA HIS A 200 -17.66 14.23 3.86
C HIS A 200 -19.08 14.56 3.44
N ALA A 201 -19.98 13.57 3.43
CA ALA A 201 -21.39 13.80 3.10
C ALA A 201 -22.06 14.80 4.06
N LYS A 202 -21.77 14.71 5.37
CA LYS A 202 -22.27 15.68 6.37
C LYS A 202 -21.69 17.08 6.20
N GLN A 203 -20.46 17.17 5.70
CA GLN A 203 -19.80 18.44 5.38
C GLN A 203 -20.10 18.94 3.95
N HIS A 204 -20.98 18.26 3.22
CA HIS A 204 -21.30 18.54 1.81
C HIS A 204 -20.08 18.54 0.86
N ILE A 205 -19.04 17.79 1.20
CA ILE A 205 -17.85 17.61 0.36
C ILE A 205 -18.17 16.56 -0.70
N ARG A 206 -18.25 16.97 -1.96
CA ARG A 206 -18.63 16.10 -3.09
C ARG A 206 -17.42 15.51 -3.84
N ASN A 207 -16.24 16.07 -3.62
CA ASN A 207 -14.98 15.75 -4.29
C ASN A 207 -13.94 15.19 -3.30
N GLY A 208 -14.38 14.41 -2.31
CA GLY A 208 -13.48 13.70 -1.40
C GLY A 208 -12.60 12.72 -2.18
N ARG A 209 -11.30 12.70 -1.88
CA ARG A 209 -10.34 11.82 -2.55
C ARG A 209 -10.09 10.59 -1.69
N TYR A 210 -10.26 9.41 -2.29
CA TYR A 210 -9.99 8.10 -1.70
C TYR A 210 -8.94 7.42 -2.57
N ILE A 211 -7.68 7.68 -2.23
CA ILE A 211 -6.52 7.26 -3.00
C ILE A 211 -6.11 5.85 -2.59
N GLY A 212 -6.05 4.95 -3.56
CA GLY A 212 -5.49 3.62 -3.39
C GLY A 212 -4.14 3.54 -4.06
N ILE A 213 -3.11 3.13 -3.33
CA ILE A 213 -1.75 2.90 -3.85
C ILE A 213 -1.41 1.43 -3.67
N THR A 214 -1.21 0.72 -4.77
CA THR A 214 -0.88 -0.72 -4.79
C THR A 214 0.28 -1.00 -5.74
N GLU A 215 0.72 -2.25 -5.80
CA GLU A 215 1.71 -2.77 -6.74
C GLU A 215 1.36 -4.21 -7.16
N PRO A 216 1.88 -4.73 -8.30
CA PRO A 216 1.46 -6.00 -8.85
C PRO A 216 1.66 -7.23 -7.97
N GLY A 217 2.64 -7.24 -7.08
CA GLY A 217 2.97 -8.37 -6.21
C GLY A 217 1.96 -8.59 -5.08
N ILE A 218 1.27 -7.53 -4.64
CA ILE A 218 0.33 -7.56 -3.51
C ILE A 218 -1.12 -7.32 -3.91
N ILE A 219 -1.39 -6.74 -5.09
CA ILE A 219 -2.75 -6.37 -5.51
C ILE A 219 -3.74 -7.55 -5.47
N ALA A 220 -3.30 -8.78 -5.72
CA ALA A 220 -4.16 -9.95 -5.64
C ALA A 220 -4.59 -10.25 -4.18
N ALA A 221 -3.65 -10.17 -3.23
CA ALA A 221 -3.93 -10.39 -1.81
C ALA A 221 -4.68 -9.22 -1.17
N GLU A 222 -4.39 -7.99 -1.60
CA GLU A 222 -4.96 -6.75 -1.06
C GLU A 222 -5.74 -5.99 -2.16
N SER A 223 -6.74 -6.68 -2.72
CA SER A 223 -7.50 -6.19 -3.87
C SER A 223 -8.18 -4.82 -3.62
N PRO A 224 -8.12 -3.87 -4.58
CA PRO A 224 -8.66 -2.53 -4.38
C PRO A 224 -10.16 -2.52 -4.16
N ASN A 225 -10.60 -2.05 -3.00
CA ASN A 225 -12.03 -1.96 -2.73
C ASN A 225 -12.71 -0.87 -3.60
N PRO A 226 -13.96 -1.06 -4.08
CA PRO A 226 -14.59 -0.12 -5.04
C PRO A 226 -14.91 1.29 -4.53
N ILE A 227 -14.64 1.61 -3.25
CA ILE A 227 -14.75 2.98 -2.74
C ILE A 227 -13.57 3.86 -3.16
N VAL A 228 -12.43 3.23 -3.49
CA VAL A 228 -11.24 3.90 -4.02
C VAL A 228 -11.63 4.53 -5.35
N ASN A 229 -11.60 5.85 -5.41
CA ASN A 229 -11.96 6.63 -6.60
C ASN A 229 -10.73 7.11 -7.38
N GLU A 230 -9.53 7.00 -6.80
CA GLU A 230 -8.26 7.31 -7.43
C GLU A 230 -7.27 6.16 -7.15
N LEU A 231 -7.14 5.21 -8.08
CA LEU A 231 -6.21 4.09 -7.95
C LEU A 231 -4.91 4.40 -8.71
N VAL A 232 -3.77 4.01 -8.12
CA VAL A 232 -2.49 3.96 -8.80
C VAL A 232 -1.76 2.63 -8.55
N ILE A 233 -1.16 2.06 -9.59
CA ILE A 233 -0.32 0.86 -9.53
C ILE A 233 1.14 1.23 -9.75
N LEU A 234 1.96 1.03 -8.73
CA LEU A 234 3.40 1.29 -8.78
C LEU A 234 4.14 0.01 -9.18
N PRO A 235 5.36 0.11 -9.75
CA PRO A 235 6.08 -1.07 -10.24
C PRO A 235 6.45 -2.09 -9.15
N ASP A 236 6.70 -1.62 -7.92
CA ASP A 236 7.20 -2.43 -6.81
C ASP A 236 6.83 -1.82 -5.44
N ILE A 237 7.12 -2.55 -4.37
CA ILE A 237 6.81 -2.18 -2.99
C ILE A 237 7.53 -0.90 -2.58
N GLU A 238 8.80 -0.75 -2.92
CA GLU A 238 9.59 0.41 -2.51
C GLU A 238 9.09 1.70 -3.14
N LYS A 239 8.73 1.68 -4.43
CA LYS A 239 8.09 2.82 -5.10
C LYS A 239 6.69 3.09 -4.54
N ARG A 240 5.94 2.06 -4.12
CA ARG A 240 4.67 2.22 -3.38
C ARG A 240 4.90 2.92 -2.02
N LEU A 241 5.90 2.49 -1.25
CA LEU A 241 6.25 3.09 0.05
C LEU A 241 6.71 4.54 -0.11
N GLU A 242 7.55 4.83 -1.11
CA GLU A 242 7.95 6.21 -1.40
C GLU A 242 6.75 7.07 -1.82
N ALA A 243 5.86 6.55 -2.67
CA ALA A 243 4.64 7.27 -3.07
C ALA A 243 3.78 7.65 -1.85
N PHE A 244 3.59 6.75 -0.88
CA PHE A 244 2.85 7.07 0.34
C PHE A 244 3.46 8.27 1.07
N VAL A 245 4.77 8.20 1.39
CA VAL A 245 5.39 9.21 2.26
C VAL A 245 5.56 10.56 1.57
N ARG A 246 5.62 10.58 0.24
CA ARG A 246 5.69 11.79 -0.58
C ARG A 246 4.34 12.48 -0.73
N LEU A 247 3.24 11.72 -0.87
CA LEU A 247 1.88 12.25 -1.01
C LEU A 247 1.25 12.65 0.33
N ALA A 248 1.56 11.92 1.40
CA ALA A 248 0.92 12.12 2.69
C ALA A 248 1.31 13.46 3.32
N HIS A 249 0.31 14.11 3.92
CA HIS A 249 0.50 15.26 4.82
C HIS A 249 0.47 14.85 6.30
N GLY A 250 0.14 13.59 6.54
CA GLY A 250 0.22 12.91 7.81
C GLY A 250 -0.22 11.46 7.66
N ILE A 251 0.20 10.62 8.60
CA ILE A 251 -0.04 9.18 8.56
C ILE A 251 -0.69 8.74 9.87
N ILE A 252 -1.72 7.92 9.75
CA ILE A 252 -2.35 7.17 10.86
C ILE A 252 -2.06 5.70 10.66
N ILE A 253 -1.63 5.03 11.72
CA ILE A 253 -1.29 3.62 11.73
C ILE A 253 -2.19 2.90 12.73
N PHE A 254 -3.04 2.03 12.22
CA PHE A 254 -3.87 1.10 12.98
C PHE A 254 -3.10 -0.18 13.29
N PRO A 255 -3.59 -1.02 14.21
CA PRO A 255 -3.01 -2.35 14.44
C PRO A 255 -2.99 -3.19 13.16
N GLY A 256 -1.94 -3.98 12.96
CA GLY A 256 -1.75 -4.71 11.70
C GLY A 256 -0.69 -5.81 11.76
N GLY A 257 -0.45 -6.47 10.64
CA GLY A 257 0.50 -7.57 10.56
C GLY A 257 1.93 -7.12 10.18
N PRO A 258 2.73 -8.05 9.62
CA PRO A 258 4.07 -7.77 9.11
C PRO A 258 4.14 -6.62 8.11
N GLY A 259 3.15 -6.47 7.23
CA GLY A 259 3.11 -5.37 6.26
C GLY A 259 2.98 -3.99 6.92
N THR A 260 2.17 -3.88 7.99
CA THR A 260 2.08 -2.64 8.76
C THR A 260 3.36 -2.35 9.52
N ALA A 261 4.06 -3.38 10.02
CA ALA A 261 5.37 -3.22 10.64
C ALA A 261 6.44 -2.78 9.63
N GLU A 262 6.42 -3.30 8.39
CA GLU A 262 7.26 -2.83 7.28
C GLU A 262 7.04 -1.34 7.02
N GLU A 263 5.78 -0.90 6.91
CA GLU A 263 5.41 0.49 6.70
C GLU A 263 5.87 1.40 7.87
N ILE A 264 5.71 0.96 9.13
CA ILE A 264 6.23 1.66 10.33
C ILE A 264 7.75 1.83 10.25
N LEU A 265 8.48 0.74 9.99
CA LEU A 265 9.95 0.75 9.94
C LEU A 265 10.46 1.60 8.78
N TYR A 266 9.75 1.61 7.65
CA TYR A 266 10.04 2.46 6.53
C TYR A 266 9.96 3.95 6.92
N ILE A 267 8.81 4.42 7.43
CA ILE A 267 8.64 5.85 7.75
C ILE A 267 9.57 6.28 8.89
N LEU A 268 9.75 5.47 9.93
CA LEU A 268 10.66 5.81 11.04
C LEU A 268 12.12 5.82 10.58
N GLY A 269 12.51 4.89 9.70
CA GLY A 269 13.82 4.86 9.07
C GLY A 269 14.09 6.13 8.26
N VAL A 270 13.15 6.50 7.38
CA VAL A 270 13.22 7.75 6.60
C VAL A 270 13.30 8.97 7.51
N LEU A 271 12.39 9.11 8.48
CA LEU A 271 12.36 10.27 9.39
C LEU A 271 13.57 10.33 10.34
N SER A 272 14.31 9.25 10.52
CA SER A 272 15.55 9.23 11.30
C SER A 272 16.77 9.75 10.53
N HIS A 273 16.64 10.03 9.23
CA HIS A 273 17.70 10.69 8.46
C HIS A 273 17.97 12.10 9.02
N PRO A 274 19.24 12.53 9.19
CA PRO A 274 19.57 13.84 9.75
C PRO A 274 18.88 15.02 9.04
N ASP A 275 18.81 14.99 7.71
CA ASP A 275 18.16 16.05 6.91
C ASP A 275 16.64 16.14 7.16
N ASN A 276 16.03 15.09 7.73
CA ASN A 276 14.61 15.05 8.04
C ASN A 276 14.30 15.45 9.50
N ALA A 277 15.32 15.86 10.27
CA ALA A 277 15.17 16.14 11.70
C ALA A 277 14.07 17.18 11.97
N ASN A 278 14.02 18.24 11.16
CA ASN A 278 13.09 19.37 11.32
C ASN A 278 11.80 19.25 10.50
N LEU A 279 11.61 18.17 9.72
CA LEU A 279 10.40 18.01 8.92
C LEU A 279 9.19 17.77 9.84
N PRO A 280 8.16 18.63 9.82
CA PRO A 280 6.90 18.33 10.48
C PRO A 280 6.24 17.19 9.70
N TYR A 281 6.07 16.05 10.37
CA TYR A 281 5.44 14.88 9.77
C TYR A 281 4.50 14.24 10.79
N PRO A 282 3.21 14.63 10.81
CA PRO A 282 2.24 14.09 11.77
C PRO A 282 2.11 12.58 11.60
N LEU A 283 2.49 11.84 12.63
CA LEU A 283 2.45 10.39 12.66
C LEU A 283 1.73 9.93 13.93
N ILE A 284 0.65 9.18 13.78
CA ILE A 284 -0.17 8.72 14.90
C ILE A 284 -0.31 7.21 14.81
N ILE A 285 0.02 6.51 15.89
CA ILE A 285 -0.34 5.11 16.09
C ILE A 285 -1.58 5.07 16.97
N THR A 286 -2.63 4.36 16.55
CA THR A 286 -3.91 4.36 17.24
C THR A 286 -4.68 3.05 17.08
N GLY A 287 -5.54 2.73 18.03
CA GLY A 287 -6.43 1.58 17.99
C GLY A 287 -7.46 1.66 19.12
N PRO A 288 -8.46 0.77 19.14
CA PRO A 288 -9.43 0.73 20.22
C PRO A 288 -8.78 0.22 21.52
N GLU A 289 -9.51 0.34 22.63
CA GLU A 289 -9.00 0.01 23.98
C GLU A 289 -8.47 -1.43 24.07
N GLU A 290 -9.11 -2.39 23.39
CA GLU A 290 -8.72 -3.80 23.44
C GLU A 290 -7.36 -4.08 22.78
N THR A 291 -6.82 -3.12 22.02
CA THR A 291 -5.51 -3.25 21.36
C THR A 291 -4.39 -2.57 22.12
N ARG A 292 -4.66 -2.04 23.32
CA ARG A 292 -3.67 -1.32 24.16
C ARG A 292 -2.36 -2.08 24.31
N ASP A 293 -2.41 -3.35 24.69
CA ASP A 293 -1.22 -4.15 24.92
C ASP A 293 -0.44 -4.39 23.62
N TYR A 294 -1.14 -4.73 22.53
CA TYR A 294 -0.56 -4.90 21.21
C TYR A 294 0.14 -3.62 20.71
N LEU A 295 -0.47 -2.45 20.92
CA LEU A 295 0.13 -1.15 20.58
C LEU A 295 1.34 -0.82 21.47
N HIS A 296 1.31 -1.23 22.75
CA HIS A 296 2.46 -1.12 23.63
C HIS A 296 3.61 -2.05 23.23
N ASP A 297 3.34 -3.23 22.68
CA ASP A 297 4.36 -4.12 22.14
C ASP A 297 5.03 -3.53 20.89
N ILE A 298 4.27 -2.90 19.99
CA ILE A 298 4.83 -2.11 18.88
C ILE A 298 5.71 -0.97 19.42
N HIS A 299 5.19 -0.19 20.38
CA HIS A 299 5.92 0.92 20.97
C HIS A 299 7.23 0.46 21.61
N ARG A 300 7.19 -0.65 22.35
CA ARG A 300 8.35 -1.27 22.99
C ARG A 300 9.37 -1.74 21.95
N PHE A 301 8.94 -2.48 20.93
CA PHE A 301 9.82 -2.95 19.85
C PHE A 301 10.57 -1.80 19.17
N ILE A 302 9.88 -0.70 18.86
CA ILE A 302 10.51 0.50 18.28
C ILE A 302 11.55 1.11 19.25
N GLY A 303 11.24 1.15 20.55
CA GLY A 303 12.14 1.66 21.58
C GLY A 303 13.38 0.80 21.78
N GLU A 304 13.23 -0.52 21.78
CA GLU A 304 14.31 -1.49 21.95
C GLU A 304 15.24 -1.52 20.73
N THR A 305 14.70 -1.32 19.52
CA THR A 305 15.48 -1.39 18.27
C THR A 305 16.00 -0.03 17.79
N LEU A 306 15.09 0.93 17.53
CA LEU A 306 15.42 2.24 16.96
C LEU A 306 15.63 3.32 18.03
N GLY A 307 15.25 3.06 19.29
CA GLY A 307 15.46 3.95 20.42
C GLY A 307 14.42 5.06 20.57
N LYS A 308 14.53 5.79 21.69
CA LYS A 308 13.60 6.87 22.08
C LYS A 308 13.41 7.94 21.00
N SER A 309 14.47 8.30 20.27
CA SER A 309 14.40 9.27 19.17
C SER A 309 13.42 8.87 18.05
N ALA A 310 13.19 7.57 17.82
CA ALA A 310 12.20 7.10 16.87
C ALA A 310 10.78 7.13 17.47
N GLN A 311 10.65 6.81 18.77
CA GLN A 311 9.38 6.93 19.49
C GLN A 311 8.87 8.37 19.55
N ASP A 312 9.77 9.36 19.63
CA ASP A 312 9.43 10.78 19.66
C ASP A 312 8.90 11.31 18.30
N ARG A 313 8.98 10.51 17.23
CA ARG A 313 8.46 10.87 15.89
C ARG A 313 6.98 10.59 15.72
N TYR A 314 6.32 9.89 16.65
CA TYR A 314 4.89 9.61 16.58
C TYR A 314 4.18 9.85 17.91
N GLN A 315 2.86 9.93 17.86
CA GLN A 315 1.99 9.95 19.04
C GLN A 315 1.20 8.65 19.12
N LEU A 316 1.12 8.07 20.32
CA LEU A 316 0.27 6.91 20.59
C LEU A 316 -1.04 7.40 21.22
N ILE A 317 -2.15 7.26 20.49
CA ILE A 317 -3.49 7.70 20.94
C ILE A 317 -4.40 6.48 20.95
N ILE A 318 -4.90 6.08 22.12
CA ILE A 318 -5.70 4.87 22.28
C ILE A 318 -7.16 5.25 22.55
N ASN A 319 -8.08 4.63 21.80
CA ASN A 319 -9.52 4.75 21.98
C ASN A 319 -10.09 6.18 21.94
N ASP A 320 -9.53 7.05 21.09
CA ASP A 320 -10.03 8.42 20.92
C ASP A 320 -9.96 8.87 19.45
N PRO A 321 -10.97 8.51 18.64
CA PRO A 321 -10.98 8.85 17.21
C PRO A 321 -11.09 10.36 16.97
N VAL A 322 -11.71 11.10 17.90
CA VAL A 322 -11.88 12.56 17.81
C VAL A 322 -10.53 13.25 18.00
N GLU A 323 -9.77 12.81 18.99
CA GLU A 323 -8.42 13.31 19.28
C GLU A 323 -7.45 12.99 18.14
N VAL A 324 -7.48 11.76 17.61
CA VAL A 324 -6.68 11.38 16.43
C VAL A 324 -6.90 12.37 15.28
N ALA A 325 -8.16 12.64 14.93
CA ALA A 325 -8.48 13.56 13.84
C ALA A 325 -8.14 15.02 14.18
N ARG A 326 -8.23 15.42 15.45
CA ARG A 326 -7.85 16.77 15.91
C ARG A 326 -6.35 17.00 15.81
N VAL A 327 -5.54 16.07 16.33
CA VAL A 327 -4.07 16.12 16.27
C VAL A 327 -3.62 16.09 14.81
N MET A 328 -4.20 15.23 13.98
CA MET A 328 -3.87 15.15 12.56
C MET A 328 -4.14 16.48 11.83
N ASN A 329 -5.32 17.06 12.04
CA ASN A 329 -5.68 18.36 11.44
C ASN A 329 -4.75 19.50 11.88
N GLN A 330 -4.33 19.52 13.15
CA GLN A 330 -3.35 20.51 13.64
C GLN A 330 -1.97 20.28 13.02
N GLY A 331 -1.53 19.02 12.93
CA GLY A 331 -0.28 18.64 12.30
C GLY A 331 -0.22 19.04 10.82
N ILE A 332 -1.29 18.81 10.06
CA ILE A 332 -1.39 19.19 8.64
C ILE A 332 -1.28 20.71 8.45
N LYS A 333 -1.81 21.52 9.39
CA LYS A 333 -1.61 22.98 9.36
C LYS A 333 -0.13 23.35 9.49
N HIS A 334 0.64 22.66 10.34
CA HIS A 334 2.08 22.86 10.43
C HIS A 334 2.81 22.42 9.16
N VAL A 335 2.42 21.30 8.55
CA VAL A 335 2.95 20.86 7.25
C VAL A 335 2.71 21.94 6.20
N ARG A 336 1.51 22.50 6.12
CA ARG A 336 1.18 23.59 5.18
C ARG A 336 2.08 24.81 5.39
N SER A 337 2.28 25.26 6.63
CA SER A 337 3.17 26.40 6.93
C SER A 337 4.61 26.09 6.53
N PHE A 338 5.12 24.92 6.92
CA PHE A 338 6.48 24.51 6.61
C PHE A 338 6.75 24.44 5.10
N ARG A 339 5.84 23.84 4.32
CA ARG A 339 6.00 23.76 2.86
C ARG A 339 5.99 25.15 2.21
N ARG A 340 5.16 26.08 2.70
CA ARG A 340 5.17 27.49 2.25
C ARG A 340 6.50 28.17 2.56
N GLU A 341 7.00 28.04 3.78
CA GLU A 341 8.24 28.68 4.23
C GLU A 341 9.48 28.16 3.50
N ASN A 342 9.45 26.89 3.06
CA ASN A 342 10.56 26.23 2.37
C ASN A 342 10.38 26.14 0.85
N ASN A 343 9.34 26.76 0.27
CA ASN A 343 9.02 26.72 -1.17
C ASN A 343 8.90 25.28 -1.74
N ASP A 344 8.37 24.35 -0.95
CA ASP A 344 8.12 22.98 -1.37
C ASP A 344 6.65 22.80 -1.80
N ALA A 345 6.40 21.84 -2.68
CA ALA A 345 5.07 21.57 -3.18
C ALA A 345 4.16 21.00 -2.08
N PHE A 346 2.86 21.32 -2.14
CA PHE A 346 1.87 20.68 -1.28
C PHE A 346 1.60 19.24 -1.73
N PHE A 347 1.37 19.04 -3.02
CA PHE A 347 0.98 17.76 -3.60
C PHE A 347 2.09 16.70 -3.64
N TYR A 348 3.35 17.05 -3.34
CA TYR A 348 4.46 16.11 -3.31
C TYR A 348 5.59 16.66 -2.42
N ASN A 349 6.03 15.89 -1.42
CA ASN A 349 7.07 16.31 -0.48
C ASN A 349 8.48 16.14 -1.07
N TRP A 350 9.01 17.15 -1.77
CA TRP A 350 10.37 17.07 -2.32
C TRP A 350 11.44 17.21 -1.24
N SER A 351 11.16 17.94 -0.16
CA SER A 351 12.11 18.17 0.94
C SER A 351 12.43 16.93 1.76
N LEU A 352 11.65 15.86 1.63
CA LEU A 352 11.90 14.60 2.32
C LEU A 352 13.13 13.90 1.74
N THR A 353 14.14 13.66 2.55
CA THR A 353 15.28 12.85 2.14
C THR A 353 14.96 11.36 2.34
N VAL A 354 14.90 10.58 1.26
CA VAL A 354 14.73 9.12 1.30
C VAL A 354 16.06 8.50 0.88
N ALA A 355 16.73 7.81 1.79
CA ALA A 355 18.03 7.21 1.50
C ALA A 355 17.89 6.02 0.53
N PRO A 356 18.91 5.71 -0.30
CA PRO A 356 18.86 4.62 -1.29
C PRO A 356 18.42 3.27 -0.71
N ASP A 357 18.79 2.97 0.54
CA ASP A 357 18.41 1.73 1.23
C ASP A 357 16.89 1.50 1.36
N PHE A 358 16.10 2.58 1.27
CA PHE A 358 14.64 2.55 1.27
C PHE A 358 14.02 2.57 -0.13
N GLN A 359 14.81 2.75 -1.19
CA GLN A 359 14.32 2.87 -2.56
C GLN A 359 14.64 1.65 -3.44
N VAL A 360 15.75 0.97 -3.15
CA VAL A 360 16.19 -0.19 -3.92
C VAL A 360 15.27 -1.38 -3.62
N PRO A 361 14.69 -2.02 -4.65
CA PRO A 361 13.87 -3.21 -4.49
C PRO A 361 14.60 -4.32 -3.75
N PHE A 362 13.90 -4.96 -2.79
CA PHE A 362 14.42 -6.11 -2.06
C PHE A 362 13.75 -7.40 -2.52
N GLU A 363 14.53 -8.32 -3.09
CA GLU A 363 14.09 -9.67 -3.42
C GLU A 363 14.30 -10.62 -2.22
N PRO A 364 13.24 -11.15 -1.59
CA PRO A 364 13.34 -11.94 -0.37
C PRO A 364 13.67 -13.41 -0.67
N THR A 365 14.87 -13.67 -1.17
CA THR A 365 15.43 -15.04 -1.25
C THR A 365 15.97 -15.49 0.12
N HIS A 366 16.15 -16.79 0.34
CA HIS A 366 16.78 -17.30 1.56
C HIS A 366 18.17 -16.71 1.78
N GLU A 367 18.95 -16.54 0.72
CA GLU A 367 20.27 -15.90 0.78
C GLU A 367 20.17 -14.43 1.21
N ASN A 368 19.28 -13.65 0.61
CA ASN A 368 19.14 -12.22 0.93
C ASN A 368 18.57 -12.00 2.34
N MET A 369 17.61 -12.83 2.76
CA MET A 369 17.07 -12.81 4.13
C MET A 369 18.16 -13.15 5.16
N LYS A 370 19.01 -14.13 4.84
CA LYS A 370 20.19 -14.49 5.63
C LYS A 370 21.26 -13.37 5.59
N ALA A 371 21.35 -12.58 4.54
CA ALA A 371 22.38 -11.52 4.46
C ALA A 371 22.04 -10.25 5.28
N LEU A 372 20.84 -10.13 5.85
CA LEU A 372 20.41 -8.93 6.59
C LEU A 372 21.25 -8.69 7.84
N LYS A 373 21.59 -7.41 8.09
CA LYS A 373 22.44 -7.01 9.23
C LYS A 373 21.61 -6.45 10.36
N LEU A 374 20.92 -7.31 11.10
CA LEU A 374 20.12 -6.89 12.25
C LEU A 374 21.02 -6.65 13.49
N SER A 375 21.80 -5.57 13.51
CA SER A 375 22.75 -5.25 14.58
C SER A 375 22.71 -3.80 15.05
N HIS A 376 22.89 -3.58 16.36
CA HIS A 376 23.04 -2.28 17.00
C HIS A 376 24.32 -1.54 16.61
N SER A 377 25.30 -2.24 16.01
CA SER A 377 26.50 -1.61 15.45
C SER A 377 26.20 -0.70 14.24
N GLN A 378 25.04 -0.89 13.59
CA GLN A 378 24.61 -0.06 12.46
C GLN A 378 24.09 1.32 12.93
N LYS A 379 24.15 2.32 12.04
CA LYS A 379 23.36 3.54 12.25
C LYS A 379 21.87 3.19 12.23
N LYS A 380 21.07 3.90 13.03
CA LYS A 380 19.63 3.63 13.20
C LYS A 380 18.84 3.53 11.90
N HIS A 381 19.09 4.40 10.92
CA HIS A 381 18.39 4.35 9.63
C HIS A 381 18.76 3.11 8.81
N HIS A 382 20.00 2.60 8.88
CA HIS A 382 20.38 1.35 8.22
C HIS A 382 19.75 0.15 8.92
N LEU A 383 19.73 0.13 10.25
CA LEU A 383 19.02 -0.92 11.01
C LEU A 383 17.51 -0.92 10.67
N ALA A 384 16.88 0.25 10.58
CA ALA A 384 15.48 0.36 10.17
C ALA A 384 15.26 -0.17 8.74
N ALA A 385 16.20 0.08 7.81
CA ALA A 385 16.11 -0.45 6.45
C ALA A 385 16.19 -1.98 6.40
N ASP A 386 17.08 -2.60 7.17
CA ASP A 386 17.19 -4.07 7.22
C ASP A 386 16.03 -4.73 7.95
N LEU A 387 15.52 -4.11 9.04
CA LEU A 387 14.29 -4.56 9.68
C LEU A 387 13.10 -4.47 8.70
N ARG A 388 12.99 -3.37 7.94
CA ARG A 388 11.97 -3.21 6.89
C ARG A 388 12.05 -4.37 5.89
N ARG A 389 13.25 -4.69 5.37
CA ARG A 389 13.47 -5.81 4.44
C ARG A 389 13.08 -7.16 5.07
N ALA A 390 13.39 -7.38 6.34
CA ALA A 390 13.00 -8.59 7.06
C ALA A 390 11.47 -8.78 7.11
N PHE A 391 10.73 -7.72 7.48
CA PHE A 391 9.26 -7.78 7.49
C PHE A 391 8.68 -7.91 6.08
N SER A 392 9.29 -7.24 5.08
CA SER A 392 8.92 -7.40 3.67
C SER A 392 9.06 -8.84 3.18
N GLY A 393 10.14 -9.52 3.59
CA GLY A 393 10.32 -10.95 3.31
C GLY A 393 9.28 -11.83 3.98
N ILE A 394 8.88 -11.52 5.21
CA ILE A 394 7.79 -12.23 5.90
C ILE A 394 6.45 -12.02 5.18
N VAL A 395 6.15 -10.80 4.71
CA VAL A 395 4.97 -10.54 3.87
C VAL A 395 5.04 -11.39 2.60
N SER A 396 6.18 -11.38 1.90
CA SER A 396 6.36 -12.16 0.68
C SER A 396 6.12 -13.66 0.90
N GLY A 397 6.75 -14.24 1.91
CA GLY A 397 6.61 -15.66 2.25
C GLY A 397 5.21 -16.07 2.73
N ASN A 398 4.36 -15.11 3.13
CA ASN A 398 2.99 -15.36 3.58
C ASN A 398 1.96 -15.21 2.46
N VAL A 399 2.09 -14.20 1.59
CA VAL A 399 1.00 -13.82 0.66
C VAL A 399 1.41 -13.62 -0.80
N LYS A 400 2.70 -13.49 -1.13
CA LYS A 400 3.14 -13.34 -2.53
C LYS A 400 3.42 -14.71 -3.13
N ALA A 401 2.88 -14.98 -4.33
CA ALA A 401 2.97 -16.29 -4.98
C ALA A 401 4.41 -16.84 -4.99
N ASP A 402 5.36 -16.05 -5.50
CA ASP A 402 6.78 -16.43 -5.61
C ASP A 402 7.42 -16.68 -4.24
N GLY A 403 7.09 -15.86 -3.23
CA GLY A 403 7.61 -16.03 -1.86
C GLY A 403 7.06 -17.27 -1.16
N VAL A 404 5.76 -17.55 -1.32
CA VAL A 404 5.11 -18.76 -0.79
C VAL A 404 5.70 -20.02 -1.42
N GLU A 405 5.99 -20.00 -2.71
CA GLU A 405 6.64 -21.11 -3.42
C GLU A 405 8.08 -21.33 -2.93
N LEU A 406 8.89 -20.27 -2.81
CA LEU A 406 10.24 -20.35 -2.27
C LEU A 406 10.28 -20.97 -0.86
N VAL A 407 9.37 -20.55 0.03
CA VAL A 407 9.26 -21.09 1.39
C VAL A 407 8.79 -22.55 1.40
N ARG A 408 7.93 -22.94 0.45
CA ARG A 408 7.48 -24.33 0.30
C ARG A 408 8.63 -25.25 -0.12
N GLU A 409 9.48 -24.79 -1.04
CA GLU A 409 10.59 -25.57 -1.58
C GLU A 409 11.79 -25.65 -0.63
N HIS A 410 12.20 -24.53 -0.03
CA HIS A 410 13.46 -24.42 0.70
C HIS A 410 13.27 -24.35 2.23
N GLY A 411 12.02 -24.32 2.71
CA GLY A 411 11.69 -24.14 4.12
C GLY A 411 11.60 -22.66 4.54
N PRO A 412 11.40 -22.37 5.84
CA PRO A 412 11.24 -20.99 6.33
C PRO A 412 12.53 -20.17 6.19
N TYR A 413 12.40 -18.85 6.03
CA TYR A 413 13.53 -17.92 6.05
C TYR A 413 14.25 -17.93 7.39
N GLU A 414 15.58 -18.04 7.37
CA GLU A 414 16.41 -17.91 8.57
C GLU A 414 16.76 -16.43 8.81
N ILE A 415 16.46 -15.93 10.01
CA ILE A 415 16.73 -14.54 10.40
C ILE A 415 17.69 -14.53 11.59
N HIS A 416 18.74 -13.72 11.50
CA HIS A 416 19.80 -13.61 12.49
C HIS A 416 20.28 -12.16 12.68
N GLY A 417 21.01 -11.93 13.75
CA GLY A 417 21.32 -10.59 14.26
C GLY A 417 21.61 -10.59 15.76
N ASP A 418 21.69 -9.40 16.34
CA ASP A 418 21.88 -9.21 17.77
C ASP A 418 20.69 -9.78 18.55
N LYS A 419 21.00 -10.49 19.64
CA LYS A 419 20.04 -11.29 20.40
C LYS A 419 18.82 -10.50 20.88
N ASP A 420 19.03 -9.30 21.39
CA ASP A 420 17.98 -8.41 21.90
C ASP A 420 17.05 -7.90 20.80
N ILE A 421 17.57 -7.56 19.62
CA ILE A 421 16.77 -7.21 18.43
C ILE A 421 15.89 -8.40 18.02
N LEU A 422 16.48 -9.59 17.94
CA LEU A 422 15.78 -10.80 17.54
C LEU A 422 14.72 -11.23 18.57
N GLU A 423 14.99 -11.07 19.86
CA GLU A 423 14.01 -11.31 20.91
C GLU A 423 12.83 -10.34 20.83
N GLY A 424 13.09 -9.04 20.56
CA GLY A 424 12.04 -8.05 20.31
C GLY A 424 11.19 -8.40 19.09
N MET A 425 11.84 -8.80 18.00
CA MET A 425 11.16 -9.22 16.77
C MET A 425 10.32 -10.49 16.97
N ASP A 426 10.85 -11.50 17.67
CA ASP A 426 10.12 -12.74 18.00
C ASP A 426 8.88 -12.45 18.86
N ARG A 427 8.99 -11.57 19.87
CA ARG A 427 7.85 -11.14 20.68
C ARG A 427 6.78 -10.47 19.83
N LEU A 428 7.15 -9.51 18.99
CA LEU A 428 6.20 -8.79 18.14
C LEU A 428 5.51 -9.72 17.14
N LEU A 429 6.25 -10.62 16.51
CA LEU A 429 5.70 -11.59 15.56
C LEU A 429 4.76 -12.60 16.23
N ARG A 430 5.08 -13.06 17.46
CA ARG A 430 4.17 -13.90 18.25
C ARG A 430 2.88 -13.17 18.60
N ALA A 431 2.97 -11.91 19.02
CA ALA A 431 1.79 -11.09 19.27
C ALA A 431 0.93 -10.92 17.99
N MET A 432 1.56 -10.77 16.81
CA MET A 432 0.83 -10.75 15.54
C MET A 432 0.10 -12.07 15.25
N VAL A 433 0.70 -13.22 15.58
CA VAL A 433 0.07 -14.54 15.44
C VAL A 433 -1.11 -14.69 16.41
N GLU A 434 -0.89 -14.38 17.69
CA GLU A 434 -1.90 -14.50 18.75
C GLU A 434 -3.13 -13.60 18.50
N HIS A 435 -2.91 -12.42 17.93
CA HIS A 435 -3.97 -11.50 17.53
C HIS A 435 -4.55 -11.77 16.13
N GLY A 436 -4.18 -12.87 15.46
CA GLY A 436 -4.75 -13.26 14.16
C GLY A 436 -4.39 -12.33 12.99
N ARG A 437 -3.22 -11.70 13.04
CA ARG A 437 -2.78 -10.67 12.07
C ARG A 437 -1.93 -11.21 10.92
N MET A 438 -1.58 -12.49 10.95
CA MET A 438 -0.72 -13.14 9.93
C MET A 438 -1.51 -13.76 8.78
N LYS A 439 -2.77 -14.14 9.03
CA LYS A 439 -3.66 -14.81 8.06
C LYS A 439 -5.12 -14.51 8.40
N ILE A 440 -6.00 -14.59 7.40
CA ILE A 440 -7.44 -14.35 7.57
C ILE A 440 -8.14 -15.54 8.26
N SER A 441 -7.73 -16.79 7.96
CA SER A 441 -8.35 -18.00 8.53
C SER A 441 -7.41 -19.21 8.64
N GLY A 442 -7.63 -20.06 9.65
CA GLY A 442 -6.90 -21.32 9.90
C GLY A 442 -5.58 -21.18 10.67
N ASP A 443 -4.92 -22.31 10.93
CA ASP A 443 -3.64 -22.34 11.64
C ASP A 443 -2.51 -21.70 10.81
N TYR A 444 -1.76 -20.79 11.43
CA TYR A 444 -0.62 -20.13 10.78
C TYR A 444 0.66 -20.93 10.99
N LYS A 445 1.32 -21.34 9.89
CA LYS A 445 2.67 -21.89 9.90
C LYS A 445 3.66 -20.77 9.54
N PRO A 446 4.58 -20.38 10.46
CA PRO A 446 5.56 -19.34 10.17
C PRO A 446 6.40 -19.62 8.92
N CYS A 447 6.50 -18.62 8.05
CA CYS A 447 7.39 -18.63 6.89
C CYS A 447 8.83 -18.23 7.25
N TYR A 448 9.12 -18.06 8.53
CA TYR A 448 10.40 -17.58 9.07
C TYR A 448 10.80 -18.39 10.32
N LYS A 449 12.09 -18.35 10.63
CA LYS A 449 12.70 -18.92 11.82
C LYS A 449 13.76 -17.97 12.35
N ILE A 450 13.56 -17.48 13.57
CA ILE A 450 14.54 -16.64 14.27
C ILE A 450 15.58 -17.56 14.91
N LEU A 451 16.84 -17.39 14.52
CA LEU A 451 17.98 -18.12 15.07
C LEU A 451 18.52 -17.36 16.28
N LYS A 452 18.44 -17.95 17.47
CA LYS A 452 18.79 -17.30 18.75
C LYS A 452 20.20 -17.66 19.24
N ASP A 453 21.02 -18.23 18.38
CA ASP A 453 22.34 -18.81 18.70
C ASP A 453 23.47 -17.79 18.62
#